data_AF-A0A3D1TAX6-F1
#
_entry.id   AF-A0A3D1TAX6-F1
#
_cell.length_a   1.000
_cell.length_b   1.000
_cell.length_c   1.000
_cell.angle_alpha   90.00
_cell.angle_beta   90.00
_cell.angle_gamma   90.00
#
_symmetry.space_group_name_H-M   'P 1'
#
loop_
_entity.id
_entity.type
_entity.pdbx_description
1 polymer ?
#
loop_
_entity_poly.entity_id
_entity_poly.type
_entity_poly.pdbx_seq_one_letter_code
_entity_poly.pdbx_strand_id
1 'polypeptide(L)'
;MQPRNSTRDTIAVGLGVCVICSLLVSTAAVYLKPKQEANKRLDIQKNILVAAGLLESGASIDPAKVEELFARIETKVLDLTTGQFTDEYTPAEFDADAIESDPATSIRLTAEQDLAAIRRRANFRLVYMLHEGPELKRLILPLHGKGLWSTMYGFLALEGDLNTIASLAFYQHGETPGLGGEIDNPLWKAHWAGKQVFEPGEWEEPKIEVIKGSVDPESANAEYQVDGLSGATLTSRGVTHTLEFWLGQDGYGPFLETLRGGEQNG
;
A
#
# COMPACT_ATOMS: atom_id res chain seq x y z
N MET A 1 56.73 -24.34 -2.37
CA MET A 1 55.63 -24.06 -1.43
C MET A 1 54.72 -25.27 -1.42
N GLN A 2 54.67 -26.05 -0.34
CA GLN A 2 53.68 -27.13 -0.24
C GLN A 2 52.29 -26.52 0.03
N PRO A 3 51.22 -27.02 -0.58
CA PRO A 3 49.88 -26.55 -0.28
C PRO A 3 49.52 -26.93 1.16
N ARG A 4 49.29 -25.94 2.02
CA ARG A 4 48.63 -26.15 3.33
C ARG A 4 47.17 -26.47 3.09
N ASN A 5 46.87 -27.73 2.79
CA ASN A 5 45.51 -28.27 2.79
C ASN A 5 45.41 -29.35 3.87
N SER A 6 45.33 -28.90 5.12
CA SER A 6 44.92 -29.75 6.25
C SER A 6 43.46 -29.43 6.56
N THR A 7 42.63 -30.45 6.74
CA THR A 7 41.21 -30.30 7.15
C THR A 7 41.05 -29.37 8.35
N ARG A 8 42.02 -29.36 9.26
CA ARG A 8 42.07 -28.46 10.42
C ARG A 8 42.21 -26.99 10.02
N ASP A 9 43.07 -26.67 9.06
CA ASP A 9 43.28 -25.30 8.58
C ASP A 9 42.01 -24.78 7.88
N THR A 10 41.35 -25.63 7.08
CA THR A 10 40.08 -25.28 6.43
C THR A 10 38.97 -25.01 7.44
N ILE A 11 38.83 -25.85 8.47
CA ILE A 11 37.85 -25.65 9.54
C ILE A 11 38.15 -24.37 10.33
N ALA A 12 39.42 -24.10 10.65
CA ALA A 12 39.82 -22.90 11.39
C ALA A 12 39.56 -21.61 10.60
N VAL A 13 39.88 -21.58 9.30
CA VAL A 13 39.59 -20.45 8.42
C VAL A 13 38.08 -20.25 8.29
N GLY A 14 37.32 -21.34 8.04
CA GLY A 14 35.86 -21.28 7.96
C GLY A 14 35.23 -20.70 9.22
N LEU A 15 35.65 -21.18 10.39
CA LEU A 15 35.14 -20.72 11.68
C LEU A 15 35.52 -19.26 11.96
N GLY A 16 36.75 -18.86 11.60
CA GLY A 16 37.21 -17.47 11.68
C GLY A 16 36.39 -16.53 10.79
N VAL A 17 36.15 -16.91 9.52
CA VAL A 17 35.31 -16.14 8.60
C VAL A 17 33.87 -16.06 9.12
N CYS A 18 33.29 -17.17 9.58
CA CYS A 18 31.94 -17.17 10.15
C CYS A 18 31.81 -16.23 11.36
N VAL A 19 32.78 -16.23 12.27
CA VAL A 19 32.77 -15.35 13.44
C VAL A 19 32.89 -13.89 13.00
N ILE A 20 33.82 -13.56 12.10
CA ILE A 20 33.99 -12.18 11.63
C ILE A 20 32.73 -11.70 10.88
N CYS A 21 32.20 -12.51 9.96
CA CYS A 21 31.00 -12.16 9.20
C CYS A 21 29.77 -11.99 10.10
N SER A 22 29.54 -12.90 11.06
CA SER A 22 28.40 -12.79 11.98
C SER A 22 28.50 -11.57 12.90
N LEU A 23 29.70 -11.23 13.38
CA LEU A 23 29.93 -10.01 14.16
C LEU A 23 29.67 -8.74 13.34
N LEU A 24 30.18 -8.68 12.10
CA LEU A 24 29.97 -7.53 11.22
C LEU A 24 28.48 -7.35 10.87
N VAL A 25 27.80 -8.43 10.46
CA VAL A 25 26.38 -8.40 10.08
C VAL A 25 25.50 -8.04 11.27
N SER A 26 25.71 -8.66 12.44
CA SER A 26 24.90 -8.36 13.63
C SER A 26 25.09 -6.92 14.11
N THR A 27 26.33 -6.41 14.12
CA THR A 27 26.62 -5.03 14.50
C THR A 27 25.95 -4.05 13.56
N ALA A 28 26.08 -4.26 12.25
CA ALA A 28 25.43 -3.42 11.25
C ALA A 28 23.90 -3.45 11.39
N ALA A 29 23.30 -4.63 11.55
CA ALA A 29 21.86 -4.79 11.69
C ALA A 29 21.32 -4.06 12.93
N VAL A 30 21.94 -4.23 14.09
CA VAL A 30 21.47 -3.59 15.35
C VAL A 30 21.66 -2.08 15.31
N TYR A 31 22.78 -1.59 14.76
CA TYR A 31 23.06 -0.16 14.72
C TYR A 31 22.20 0.59 13.69
N LEU A 32 21.93 -0.01 12.53
CA LEU A 32 21.16 0.64 11.46
C LEU A 32 19.65 0.53 11.64
N LYS A 33 19.15 -0.51 12.33
CA LYS A 33 17.71 -0.80 12.44
C LYS A 33 16.88 0.40 12.92
N PRO A 34 17.24 1.13 13.99
CA PRO A 34 16.44 2.28 14.43
C PRO A 34 16.36 3.40 13.39
N LYS A 35 17.46 3.64 12.65
CA LYS A 35 17.48 4.64 11.57
C LYS A 35 16.64 4.20 10.37
N GLN A 36 16.66 2.91 10.04
CA GLN A 36 15.84 2.34 8.97
C GLN A 36 14.35 2.44 9.31
N GLU A 37 13.95 2.12 10.54
CA GLU A 37 12.57 2.25 11.00
C GLU A 37 12.08 3.71 10.98
N ALA A 38 12.90 4.64 11.46
CA ALA A 38 12.57 6.07 11.39
C ALA A 38 12.42 6.56 9.94
N ASN A 39 13.31 6.15 9.04
CA ASN A 39 13.23 6.52 7.63
C ASN A 39 12.01 5.89 6.93
N LYS A 40 11.69 4.63 7.23
CA LYS A 40 10.49 3.97 6.70
C LYS A 40 9.21 4.68 7.15
N ARG A 41 9.12 5.02 8.44
CA ARG A 41 7.97 5.77 8.98
C ARG A 41 7.83 7.12 8.29
N LEU A 42 8.94 7.86 8.15
CA LEU A 42 8.94 9.15 7.48
C LEU A 42 8.52 9.03 6.00
N ASP A 43 9.00 7.99 5.32
CA ASP A 43 8.64 7.72 3.92
C ASP A 43 7.16 7.40 3.77
N ILE A 44 6.59 6.56 4.64
CA ILE A 44 5.16 6.27 4.69
C ILE A 44 4.35 7.56 4.90
N GLN A 45 4.72 8.40 5.87
CA GLN A 45 4.05 9.68 6.11
C GLN A 45 4.10 10.59 4.88
N LYS A 46 5.25 10.69 4.21
CA LYS A 46 5.36 11.47 2.96
C LYS A 46 4.43 10.93 1.87
N ASN A 47 4.35 9.61 1.70
CA ASN A 47 3.47 9.01 0.70
C ASN A 47 1.99 9.25 1.02
N ILE A 48 1.60 9.21 2.30
CA ILE A 48 0.24 9.58 2.73
C ILE A 48 -0.03 11.07 2.44
N LEU A 49 0.92 11.97 2.70
CA LEU A 49 0.79 13.39 2.40
C LEU A 49 0.68 13.66 0.89
N VAL A 50 1.42 12.93 0.07
CA VAL A 50 1.30 13.00 -1.40
C VAL A 50 -0.08 12.52 -1.83
N ALA A 51 -0.55 11.39 -1.29
CA ALA A 51 -1.88 10.85 -1.60
C ALA A 51 -3.00 11.83 -1.18
N ALA A 52 -2.82 12.53 -0.06
CA ALA A 52 -3.72 13.55 0.44
C ALA A 52 -3.63 14.90 -0.31
N GLY A 53 -2.69 15.07 -1.25
CA GLY A 53 -2.47 16.32 -1.98
C GLY A 53 -1.81 17.43 -1.14
N LEU A 54 -1.22 17.09 0.00
CA LEU A 54 -0.54 18.02 0.92
C LEU A 54 0.96 18.16 0.62
N LEU A 55 1.51 17.29 -0.23
CA LEU A 55 2.92 17.28 -0.61
C LEU A 55 3.05 16.92 -2.09
N GLU A 56 3.96 17.59 -2.79
CA GLU A 56 4.31 17.20 -4.16
C GLU A 56 5.18 15.94 -4.17
N SER A 57 4.92 15.04 -5.11
CA SER A 57 5.72 13.82 -5.29
C SER A 57 7.19 14.16 -5.52
N GLY A 58 8.09 13.58 -4.71
CA GLY A 58 9.54 13.81 -4.80
C GLY A 58 10.04 15.09 -4.12
N ALA A 59 9.17 15.84 -3.44
CA ALA A 59 9.59 17.01 -2.68
C ALA A 59 10.56 16.63 -1.54
N SER A 60 11.71 17.31 -1.51
CA SER A 60 12.65 17.20 -0.39
C SER A 60 12.27 18.21 0.69
N ILE A 61 11.61 17.71 1.74
CA ILE A 61 11.22 18.51 2.90
C ILE A 61 11.82 17.96 4.19
N ASP A 62 12.05 18.86 5.15
CA ASP A 62 12.57 18.53 6.48
C ASP A 62 11.62 17.59 7.24
N PRO A 63 12.13 16.60 7.99
CA PRO A 63 11.30 15.69 8.78
C PRO A 63 10.30 16.40 9.71
N ALA A 64 10.67 17.51 10.34
CA ALA A 64 9.76 18.26 11.21
C ALA A 64 8.57 18.85 10.43
N LYS A 65 8.79 19.24 9.17
CA LYS A 65 7.71 19.74 8.31
C LYS A 65 6.78 18.62 7.84
N VAL A 66 7.31 17.41 7.65
CA VAL A 66 6.48 16.22 7.37
C VAL A 66 5.55 15.96 8.55
N GLU A 67 6.07 15.97 9.78
CA GLU A 67 5.27 15.76 10.99
C GLU A 67 4.19 16.84 11.16
N GLU A 68 4.53 18.11 10.92
CA GLU A 68 3.57 19.23 10.97
C GLU A 68 2.42 19.06 9.96
N LEU A 69 2.73 18.69 8.71
CA LEU A 69 1.71 18.42 7.69
C LEU A 69 0.89 17.18 8.01
N PHE A 70 1.54 16.13 8.52
CA PHE A 70 0.88 14.88 8.89
C PHE A 70 -0.07 15.05 10.08
N ALA A 71 0.17 16.02 10.96
CA ALA A 71 -0.77 16.35 12.03
C ALA A 71 -2.15 16.83 11.54
N ARG A 72 -2.27 17.21 10.26
CA ARG A 72 -3.56 17.52 9.61
C ARG A 72 -4.34 16.28 9.17
N ILE A 73 -3.70 15.12 9.18
CA ILE A 73 -4.27 13.84 8.79
C ILE A 73 -4.83 13.16 10.04
N GLU A 74 -6.12 12.93 10.05
CA GLU A 74 -6.76 12.10 11.07
C GLU A 74 -6.45 10.63 10.76
N THR A 75 -5.92 9.91 11.75
CA THR A 75 -5.63 8.47 11.63
C THR A 75 -6.61 7.69 12.49
N LYS A 76 -7.29 6.71 11.91
CA LYS A 76 -8.26 5.84 12.59
C LYS A 76 -7.90 4.38 12.42
N VAL A 77 -8.26 3.58 13.42
CA VAL A 77 -8.24 2.12 13.31
C VAL A 77 -9.61 1.66 12.82
N LEU A 78 -9.61 0.97 11.70
CA LEU A 78 -10.78 0.36 11.07
C LEU A 78 -10.77 -1.14 11.36
N ASP A 79 -11.92 -1.67 11.78
CA ASP A 79 -12.21 -3.10 11.77
C ASP A 79 -12.88 -3.48 10.44
N LEU A 80 -12.16 -4.23 9.61
CA LEU A 80 -12.61 -4.72 8.30
C LEU A 80 -13.67 -5.83 8.40
N THR A 81 -13.92 -6.40 9.59
CA THR A 81 -14.99 -7.39 9.77
C THR A 81 -16.35 -6.74 9.96
N THR A 82 -16.37 -5.54 10.55
CA THR A 82 -17.59 -4.78 10.83
C THR A 82 -17.77 -3.57 9.91
N GLY A 83 -16.69 -3.11 9.27
CA GLY A 83 -16.69 -1.87 8.49
C GLY A 83 -16.75 -0.61 9.34
N GLN A 84 -16.40 -0.70 10.64
CA GLN A 84 -16.52 0.42 11.59
C GLN A 84 -15.18 0.76 12.25
N PHE A 85 -15.06 2.02 12.67
CA PHE A 85 -13.93 2.41 13.51
C PHE A 85 -13.99 1.75 14.88
N THR A 86 -12.82 1.44 15.44
CA THR A 86 -12.67 0.79 16.74
C THR A 86 -11.60 1.49 17.58
N ASP A 87 -11.77 1.43 18.90
CA ASP A 87 -10.80 1.89 19.89
C ASP A 87 -9.98 0.72 20.49
N GLU A 88 -10.10 -0.49 19.94
CA GLU A 88 -9.35 -1.68 20.41
C GLU A 88 -7.83 -1.48 20.30
N TYR A 89 -7.38 -0.71 19.30
CA TYR A 89 -5.99 -0.31 19.13
C TYR A 89 -5.89 1.21 19.01
N THR A 90 -4.75 1.76 19.44
CA THR A 90 -4.41 3.16 19.16
C THR A 90 -3.54 3.25 17.90
N PRO A 91 -3.69 4.29 17.05
CA PRO A 91 -2.80 4.46 15.89
C PRO A 91 -1.31 4.49 16.22
N ALA A 92 -0.94 4.95 17.43
CA ALA A 92 0.45 5.05 17.86
C ALA A 92 1.08 3.69 18.20
N GLU A 93 0.26 2.72 18.61
CA GLU A 93 0.69 1.38 19.02
C GLU A 93 0.36 0.30 17.97
N PHE A 94 -0.22 0.71 16.84
CA PHE A 94 -0.66 -0.20 15.79
C PHE A 94 0.53 -0.84 15.06
N ASP A 95 0.74 -2.13 15.28
CA ASP A 95 1.72 -2.94 14.58
C ASP A 95 1.02 -3.79 13.50
N ALA A 96 1.04 -3.29 12.26
CA ALA A 96 0.39 -3.94 11.13
C ALA A 96 0.94 -5.35 10.85
N ASP A 97 2.26 -5.55 11.00
CA ASP A 97 2.91 -6.84 10.72
C ASP A 97 2.54 -7.88 11.78
N ALA A 98 2.49 -7.47 13.06
CA ALA A 98 2.04 -8.33 14.15
C ALA A 98 0.57 -8.74 13.98
N ILE A 99 -0.31 -7.79 13.64
CA ILE A 99 -1.74 -8.04 13.45
C ILE A 99 -2.01 -8.97 12.26
N GLU A 100 -1.30 -8.79 11.15
CA GLU A 100 -1.49 -9.60 9.94
C GLU A 100 -0.95 -11.04 10.08
N SER A 101 0.08 -11.22 10.92
CA SER A 101 0.71 -12.53 11.14
C SER A 101 -0.01 -13.39 12.19
N ASP A 102 -0.79 -12.81 13.10
CA ASP A 102 -1.51 -13.53 14.14
C ASP A 102 -2.89 -14.05 13.66
N PRO A 103 -3.16 -15.37 13.68
CA PRO A 103 -4.47 -15.95 13.36
C PRO A 103 -5.66 -15.45 14.18
N ALA A 104 -5.45 -14.88 15.36
CA ALA A 104 -6.53 -14.30 16.17
C ALA A 104 -7.00 -12.94 15.62
N THR A 105 -6.12 -12.19 14.96
CA THR A 105 -6.37 -10.84 14.46
C THR A 105 -6.33 -10.76 12.93
N SER A 106 -6.32 -11.90 12.24
CA SER A 106 -6.32 -11.96 10.79
C SER A 106 -6.95 -13.26 10.26
N ILE A 107 -7.53 -13.18 9.07
CA ILE A 107 -8.15 -14.31 8.37
C ILE A 107 -7.23 -14.86 7.29
N ARG A 108 -7.32 -16.17 7.04
CA ARG A 108 -6.75 -16.79 5.84
C ARG A 108 -7.79 -16.73 4.73
N LEU A 109 -7.41 -16.18 3.59
CA LEU A 109 -8.30 -16.05 2.43
C LEU A 109 -8.40 -17.39 1.70
N THR A 110 -9.60 -17.71 1.16
CA THR A 110 -9.75 -18.81 0.20
C THR A 110 -9.17 -18.42 -1.16
N ALA A 111 -9.08 -19.38 -2.09
CA ALA A 111 -8.57 -19.09 -3.43
C ALA A 111 -9.46 -18.11 -4.19
N GLU A 112 -10.77 -18.15 -3.95
CA GLU A 112 -11.77 -17.28 -4.55
C GLU A 112 -11.71 -15.85 -3.98
N GLN A 113 -11.40 -15.71 -2.69
CA GLN A 113 -11.25 -14.42 -2.03
C GLN A 113 -9.89 -13.75 -2.32
N ASP A 114 -8.83 -14.53 -2.49
CA ASP A 114 -7.43 -14.06 -2.57
C ASP A 114 -7.07 -13.47 -3.95
N LEU A 115 -7.90 -12.58 -4.49
CA LEU A 115 -7.70 -11.95 -5.81
C LEU A 115 -6.36 -11.22 -5.90
N ALA A 116 -5.99 -10.49 -4.83
CA ALA A 116 -4.72 -9.78 -4.71
C ALA A 116 -3.52 -10.68 -4.36
N ALA A 117 -3.73 -12.00 -4.17
CA ALA A 117 -2.73 -12.99 -3.79
C ALA A 117 -1.90 -12.60 -2.54
N ILE A 118 -2.58 -12.06 -1.53
CA ILE A 118 -2.03 -11.65 -0.23
C ILE A 118 -2.07 -12.76 0.82
N ARG A 119 -2.79 -13.85 0.55
CA ARG A 119 -2.95 -15.07 1.39
C ARG A 119 -3.73 -14.85 2.68
N ARG A 120 -3.46 -13.76 3.39
CA ARG A 120 -4.07 -13.40 4.66
C ARG A 120 -4.45 -11.93 4.65
N ARG A 121 -5.46 -11.61 5.44
CA ARG A 121 -5.94 -10.24 5.63
C ARG A 121 -6.06 -9.98 7.13
N ALA A 122 -5.40 -8.92 7.62
CA ALA A 122 -5.66 -8.41 8.96
C ALA A 122 -7.15 -8.07 9.14
N ASN A 123 -7.66 -8.23 10.36
CA ASN A 123 -9.00 -7.74 10.71
C ASN A 123 -8.98 -6.23 10.94
N PHE A 124 -7.85 -5.68 11.39
CA PHE A 124 -7.71 -4.26 11.67
C PHE A 124 -6.75 -3.60 10.68
N ARG A 125 -7.03 -2.34 10.33
CA ARG A 125 -6.17 -1.51 9.46
C ARG A 125 -6.17 -0.06 9.94
N LEU A 126 -5.08 0.65 9.68
CA LEU A 126 -5.10 2.11 9.73
C LEU A 126 -5.71 2.66 8.45
N VAL A 127 -6.58 3.64 8.59
CA VAL A 127 -7.02 4.50 7.49
C VAL A 127 -6.77 5.95 7.85
N TYR A 128 -6.61 6.79 6.82
CA TYR A 128 -6.23 8.17 7.00
C TYR A 128 -7.24 9.08 6.33
N MET A 129 -7.63 10.16 7.01
CA MET A 129 -8.66 11.07 6.56
C MET A 129 -8.12 12.49 6.61
N LEU A 130 -8.33 13.24 5.52
CA LEU A 130 -8.12 14.68 5.49
C LEU A 130 -9.48 15.35 5.47
N HIS A 131 -9.71 16.27 6.40
CA HIS A 131 -10.93 17.08 6.46
C HIS A 131 -10.63 18.54 6.11
N GLU A 132 -11.61 19.20 5.49
CA GLU A 132 -11.67 20.65 5.32
C GLU A 132 -12.87 21.18 6.11
N GLY A 133 -12.65 21.53 7.38
CA GLY A 133 -13.75 21.82 8.30
C GLY A 133 -14.50 20.55 8.68
N PRO A 134 -15.86 20.51 8.58
CA PRO A 134 -16.63 19.29 8.83
C PRO A 134 -16.64 18.32 7.65
N GLU A 135 -16.20 18.74 6.46
CA GLU A 135 -16.30 17.94 5.24
C GLU A 135 -15.09 17.02 5.08
N LEU A 136 -15.34 15.75 4.74
CA LEU A 136 -14.31 14.81 4.35
C LEU A 136 -13.76 15.20 2.98
N LYS A 137 -12.49 15.58 2.92
CA LYS A 137 -11.82 15.98 1.67
C LYS A 137 -11.17 14.80 0.96
N ARG A 138 -10.48 13.95 1.72
CA ARG A 138 -9.81 12.75 1.19
C ARG A 138 -9.93 11.61 2.18
N LEU A 139 -10.22 10.43 1.66
CA LEU A 139 -10.03 9.15 2.37
C LEU A 139 -8.85 8.43 1.74
N ILE A 140 -7.81 8.15 2.53
CA ILE A 140 -6.59 7.47 2.07
C ILE A 140 -6.55 6.07 2.68
N LEU A 141 -6.53 5.08 1.80
CA LEU A 141 -6.62 3.66 2.10
C LEU A 141 -5.29 2.98 1.77
N PRO A 142 -4.61 2.36 2.76
CA PRO A 142 -3.47 1.49 2.48
C PRO A 142 -3.95 0.26 1.73
N LEU A 143 -3.25 -0.11 0.67
CA LEU A 143 -3.51 -1.32 -0.08
C LEU A 143 -2.22 -2.05 -0.39
N HIS A 144 -2.34 -3.35 -0.62
CA HIS A 144 -1.23 -4.12 -1.15
C HIS A 144 -1.71 -5.34 -1.92
N GLY A 145 -0.92 -5.77 -2.89
CA GLY A 145 -1.22 -6.96 -3.66
C GLY A 145 -0.05 -7.41 -4.50
N LYS A 146 -0.16 -8.63 -5.03
CA LYS A 146 0.91 -9.26 -5.77
C LYS A 146 0.99 -8.71 -7.20
N GLY A 147 2.14 -8.11 -7.53
CA GLY A 147 2.54 -7.85 -8.91
C GLY A 147 3.09 -9.12 -9.57
N LEU A 148 4.05 -8.98 -10.49
CA LEU A 148 4.73 -10.15 -11.05
C LEU A 148 5.77 -10.71 -10.06
N TRP A 149 6.67 -9.86 -9.60
CA TRP A 149 7.85 -10.27 -8.84
C TRP A 149 7.66 -10.07 -7.34
N SER A 150 6.92 -9.05 -6.95
CA SER A 150 6.87 -8.53 -5.59
C SER A 150 5.45 -8.23 -5.13
N THR A 151 5.27 -8.06 -3.82
CA THR A 151 4.08 -7.40 -3.30
C THR A 151 4.26 -5.89 -3.47
N MET A 152 3.27 -5.25 -4.05
CA MET A 152 3.21 -3.81 -4.24
C MET A 152 2.39 -3.22 -3.10
N TYR A 153 2.97 -2.31 -2.33
CA TYR A 153 2.29 -1.59 -1.24
C TYR A 153 2.07 -0.15 -1.67
N GLY A 154 0.86 0.36 -1.43
CA GLY A 154 0.46 1.67 -1.91
C GLY A 154 -0.66 2.30 -1.10
N PHE A 155 -1.00 3.50 -1.51
CA PHE A 155 -2.14 4.26 -1.01
C PHE A 155 -3.05 4.61 -2.17
N LEU A 156 -4.34 4.32 -1.99
CA LEU A 156 -5.41 4.87 -2.79
C LEU A 156 -6.05 6.02 -2.02
N ALA A 157 -6.07 7.20 -2.60
CA ALA A 157 -6.84 8.32 -2.08
C ALA A 157 -8.12 8.46 -2.89
N LEU A 158 -9.26 8.46 -2.20
CA LEU A 158 -10.57 8.81 -2.74
C LEU A 158 -10.90 10.25 -2.37
N GLU A 159 -11.64 10.93 -3.25
CA GLU A 159 -12.31 12.19 -2.95
C GLU A 159 -13.37 11.99 -1.85
N GLY A 160 -13.94 13.10 -1.37
CA GLY A 160 -15.00 13.07 -0.36
C GLY A 160 -16.26 12.29 -0.76
N ASP A 161 -16.48 12.08 -2.07
CA ASP A 161 -17.58 11.28 -2.60
C ASP A 161 -17.40 9.76 -2.47
N LEU A 162 -16.23 9.33 -1.96
CA LEU A 162 -15.88 7.92 -1.74
C LEU A 162 -15.94 7.05 -3.01
N ASN A 163 -15.85 7.67 -4.19
CA ASN A 163 -15.86 6.97 -5.48
C ASN A 163 -14.78 7.49 -6.43
N THR A 164 -14.62 8.81 -6.52
CA THR A 164 -13.65 9.44 -7.41
C THR A 164 -12.25 9.25 -6.84
N ILE A 165 -11.33 8.72 -7.64
CA ILE A 165 -9.94 8.54 -7.28
C ILE A 165 -9.24 9.90 -7.34
N ALA A 166 -8.70 10.33 -6.21
CA ALA A 166 -7.84 11.50 -6.13
C ALA A 166 -6.42 11.15 -6.58
N SER A 167 -5.90 10.01 -6.10
CA SER A 167 -4.58 9.50 -6.52
C SER A 167 -4.41 8.01 -6.16
N LEU A 168 -3.53 7.35 -6.90
CA LEU A 168 -3.00 6.03 -6.55
C LEU A 168 -1.47 6.09 -6.66
N ALA A 169 -0.78 5.61 -5.64
CA ALA A 169 0.68 5.47 -5.67
C ALA A 169 1.14 4.24 -4.89
N PHE A 170 2.12 3.53 -5.43
CA PHE A 170 2.84 2.48 -4.73
C PHE A 170 4.14 3.05 -4.18
N TYR A 171 4.43 2.82 -2.90
CA TYR A 171 5.64 3.30 -2.23
C TYR A 171 6.69 2.21 -2.03
N GLN A 172 6.29 0.94 -2.19
CA GLN A 172 7.19 -0.20 -2.08
C GLN A 172 6.78 -1.30 -3.06
N HIS A 173 7.70 -1.66 -3.95
CA HIS A 173 7.61 -2.83 -4.81
C HIS A 173 9.02 -3.23 -5.29
N GLY A 174 9.11 -4.36 -5.97
CA GLY A 174 10.34 -4.93 -6.55
C GLY A 174 10.12 -5.39 -7.99
N GLU A 175 9.23 -4.71 -8.71
CA GLU A 175 8.96 -4.96 -10.13
C GLU A 175 10.15 -4.49 -10.99
N THR A 176 10.26 -5.00 -12.22
CA THR A 176 11.38 -4.69 -13.11
C THR A 176 11.32 -3.23 -13.58
N PRO A 177 12.35 -2.39 -13.36
CA PRO A 177 12.40 -1.02 -13.86
C PRO A 177 12.25 -0.96 -15.38
N GLY A 178 11.47 0.00 -15.90
CA GLY A 178 11.17 0.13 -17.32
C GLY A 178 10.11 -0.86 -17.86
N LEU A 179 9.56 -1.72 -17.00
CA LEU A 179 8.44 -2.62 -17.28
C LEU A 179 7.37 -2.46 -16.19
N GLY A 180 7.28 -3.39 -15.25
CA GLY A 180 6.34 -3.31 -14.14
C GLY A 180 6.65 -2.19 -13.16
N GLY A 181 7.92 -1.77 -13.09
CA GLY A 181 8.33 -0.61 -12.28
C GLY A 181 7.78 0.72 -12.79
N GLU A 182 7.16 0.76 -13.97
CA GLU A 182 6.49 1.96 -14.48
C GLU A 182 5.23 2.34 -13.67
N ILE A 183 4.82 1.55 -12.67
CA ILE A 183 3.86 2.01 -11.65
C ILE A 183 4.33 3.25 -10.87
N ASP A 184 5.64 3.50 -10.83
CA ASP A 184 6.23 4.71 -10.26
C ASP A 184 6.23 5.91 -11.21
N ASN A 185 5.93 5.70 -12.49
CA ASN A 185 6.01 6.73 -13.52
C ASN A 185 5.01 7.87 -13.21
N PRO A 186 5.45 9.13 -13.06
CA PRO A 186 4.56 10.25 -12.79
C PRO A 186 3.46 10.45 -13.83
N LEU A 187 3.73 10.15 -15.10
CA LEU A 187 2.73 10.23 -16.17
C LEU A 187 1.65 9.18 -16.00
N TRP A 188 2.04 7.95 -15.66
CA TRP A 188 1.08 6.88 -15.40
C TRP A 188 0.25 7.16 -14.15
N LYS A 189 0.88 7.61 -13.06
CA LYS A 189 0.19 8.03 -11.83
C LYS A 189 -0.84 9.15 -12.07
N ALA A 190 -0.55 10.07 -13.00
CA ALA A 190 -1.47 11.16 -13.33
C ALA A 190 -2.77 10.69 -14.01
N HIS A 191 -2.81 9.48 -14.59
CA HIS A 191 -4.03 8.94 -15.21
C HIS A 191 -5.08 8.44 -14.21
N TRP A 192 -4.74 8.34 -12.93
CA TRP A 192 -5.65 7.88 -11.88
C TRP A 192 -6.59 8.97 -11.38
N ALA A 193 -6.12 10.21 -11.32
CA ALA A 193 -6.92 11.32 -10.82
C ALA A 193 -8.18 11.52 -11.68
N GLY A 194 -9.35 11.54 -11.04
CA GLY A 194 -10.66 11.72 -11.69
C GLY A 194 -11.30 10.44 -12.23
N LYS A 195 -10.64 9.27 -12.11
CA LYS A 195 -11.26 7.98 -12.42
C LYS A 195 -12.28 7.60 -11.35
N GLN A 196 -13.28 6.81 -11.71
CA GLN A 196 -14.26 6.29 -10.76
C GLN A 196 -13.96 4.84 -10.40
N VAL A 197 -14.22 4.46 -9.15
CA VAL A 197 -14.08 3.07 -8.69
C VAL A 197 -15.29 2.24 -9.08
N PHE A 198 -16.49 2.76 -8.83
CA PHE A 198 -17.77 2.07 -8.92
C PHE A 198 -18.68 2.76 -9.94
N GLU A 199 -19.50 1.96 -10.62
CA GLU A 199 -20.56 2.47 -11.47
C GLU A 199 -21.69 3.08 -10.62
N PRO A 200 -22.30 4.21 -11.04
CA PRO A 200 -23.35 4.84 -10.26
C PRO A 200 -24.50 3.89 -9.89
N GLY A 201 -24.67 3.65 -8.60
CA GLY A 201 -25.71 2.75 -8.06
C GLY A 201 -25.26 1.30 -7.86
N GLU A 202 -24.05 0.94 -8.30
CA GLU A 202 -23.47 -0.40 -8.17
C GLU A 202 -22.19 -0.33 -7.32
N TRP A 203 -22.34 -0.45 -6.00
CA TRP A 203 -21.28 -0.20 -5.02
C TRP A 203 -20.57 -1.47 -4.50
N GLU A 204 -20.99 -2.64 -4.97
CA GLU A 204 -20.49 -3.93 -4.47
C GLU A 204 -19.23 -4.38 -5.21
N GLU A 205 -19.18 -4.15 -6.53
CA GLU A 205 -18.10 -4.59 -7.40
C GLU A 205 -17.38 -3.37 -8.01
N PRO A 206 -16.08 -3.18 -7.71
CA PRO A 206 -15.31 -2.11 -8.34
C PRO A 206 -15.13 -2.39 -9.84
N LYS A 207 -15.39 -1.38 -10.67
CA LYS A 207 -15.24 -1.40 -12.13
C LYS A 207 -13.89 -0.88 -12.59
N ILE A 208 -13.16 -0.18 -11.72
CA ILE A 208 -11.83 0.37 -12.03
C ILE A 208 -10.83 -0.73 -12.42
N GLU A 209 -10.21 -0.59 -13.59
CA GLU A 209 -9.23 -1.54 -14.09
C GLU A 209 -8.06 -0.87 -14.82
N VAL A 210 -6.91 -1.55 -14.79
CA VAL A 210 -5.79 -1.26 -15.68
C VAL A 210 -5.90 -2.15 -16.92
N ILE A 211 -6.27 -1.55 -18.05
CA ILE A 211 -6.50 -2.29 -19.30
C ILE A 211 -5.19 -2.61 -20.02
N LYS A 212 -5.26 -3.41 -21.09
CA LYS A 212 -4.13 -3.59 -22.00
C LYS A 212 -4.14 -2.50 -23.06
N GLY A 213 -3.02 -1.77 -23.18
CA GLY A 213 -2.88 -0.69 -24.16
C GLY A 213 -3.35 0.64 -23.57
N SER A 214 -3.82 1.55 -24.42
CA SER A 214 -4.31 2.86 -24.01
C SER A 214 -5.82 2.94 -24.02
N VAL A 215 -6.37 3.70 -23.07
CA VAL A 215 -7.80 3.96 -22.94
C VAL A 215 -8.27 4.80 -24.11
N ASP A 216 -9.38 4.40 -24.72
CA ASP A 216 -10.11 5.24 -25.67
C ASP A 216 -10.95 6.27 -24.90
N PRO A 217 -10.66 7.58 -25.01
CA PRO A 217 -11.40 8.61 -24.27
C PRO A 217 -12.90 8.66 -24.61
N GLU A 218 -13.31 8.15 -25.78
CA GLU A 218 -14.71 8.12 -26.23
C GLU A 218 -15.45 6.85 -25.77
N SER A 219 -14.76 5.92 -25.11
CA SER A 219 -15.37 4.71 -24.57
C SER A 219 -16.30 5.03 -23.40
N ALA A 220 -17.45 4.36 -23.34
CA ALA A 220 -18.35 4.44 -22.19
C ALA A 220 -17.69 3.98 -20.87
N ASN A 221 -16.60 3.20 -20.95
CA ASN A 221 -15.86 2.73 -19.77
C ASN A 221 -14.61 3.58 -19.47
N ALA A 222 -14.36 4.67 -20.21
CA ALA A 222 -13.12 5.44 -20.08
C ALA A 222 -12.89 5.98 -18.66
N GLU A 223 -13.96 6.26 -17.90
CA GLU A 223 -13.87 6.73 -16.52
C GLU A 223 -13.41 5.65 -15.51
N TYR A 224 -13.57 4.37 -15.86
CA TYR A 224 -13.18 3.22 -15.03
C TYR A 224 -11.92 2.53 -15.54
N GLN A 225 -11.25 3.08 -16.56
CA GLN A 225 -10.09 2.42 -17.18
C GLN A 225 -8.84 3.29 -17.07
N VAL A 226 -7.72 2.64 -16.79
CA VAL A 226 -6.38 3.24 -16.77
C VAL A 226 -5.49 2.51 -17.78
N ASP A 227 -4.61 3.26 -18.45
CA ASP A 227 -3.64 2.72 -19.40
C ASP A 227 -2.79 1.60 -18.80
N GLY A 228 -2.55 0.56 -19.59
CA GLY A 228 -1.70 -0.55 -19.24
C GLY A 228 -0.21 -0.22 -19.29
N LEU A 229 0.57 -0.90 -18.46
CA LEU A 229 2.03 -0.81 -18.52
C LEU A 229 2.54 -1.62 -19.71
N SER A 230 3.20 -0.94 -20.66
CA SER A 230 3.73 -1.58 -21.86
C SER A 230 4.72 -2.70 -21.52
N GLY A 231 4.47 -3.91 -22.02
CA GLY A 231 5.28 -5.09 -21.72
C GLY A 231 5.14 -5.65 -20.29
N ALA A 232 4.26 -5.09 -19.46
CA ALA A 232 4.09 -5.46 -18.05
C ALA A 232 2.62 -5.74 -17.69
N THR A 233 1.96 -6.53 -18.52
CA THR A 233 0.55 -6.92 -18.32
C THR A 233 0.30 -7.63 -16.99
N LEU A 234 1.26 -8.42 -16.48
CA LEU A 234 1.09 -9.14 -15.20
C LEU A 234 1.10 -8.18 -14.02
N THR A 235 1.98 -7.17 -14.03
CA THR A 235 1.97 -6.10 -13.03
C THR A 235 0.69 -5.27 -13.14
N SER A 236 0.25 -4.94 -14.35
CA SER A 236 -1.02 -4.21 -14.59
C SER A 236 -2.22 -4.95 -14.00
N ARG A 237 -2.35 -6.26 -14.25
CA ARG A 237 -3.38 -7.10 -13.63
C ARG A 237 -3.25 -7.17 -12.11
N GLY A 238 -2.03 -7.23 -11.60
CA GLY A 238 -1.77 -7.18 -10.16
C GLY A 238 -2.34 -5.91 -9.53
N VAL A 239 -2.22 -4.75 -10.21
CA VAL A 239 -2.82 -3.50 -9.76
C VAL A 239 -4.36 -3.60 -9.77
N THR A 240 -4.96 -4.06 -10.88
CA THR A 240 -6.42 -4.26 -10.96
C THR A 240 -6.93 -5.16 -9.82
N HIS A 241 -6.36 -6.36 -9.66
CA HIS A 241 -6.78 -7.29 -8.60
C HIS A 241 -6.55 -6.75 -7.19
N THR A 242 -5.54 -5.89 -7.00
CA THR A 242 -5.32 -5.21 -5.72
C THR A 242 -6.50 -4.29 -5.42
N LEU A 243 -6.94 -3.50 -6.40
CA LEU A 243 -8.10 -2.62 -6.23
C LEU A 243 -9.39 -3.42 -6.07
N GLU A 244 -9.59 -4.47 -6.87
CA GLU A 244 -10.76 -5.36 -6.76
C GLU A 244 -10.90 -5.96 -5.36
N PHE A 245 -9.81 -6.52 -4.83
CA PHE A 245 -9.81 -7.10 -3.48
C PHE A 245 -10.08 -6.05 -2.40
N TRP A 246 -9.32 -4.95 -2.42
CA TRP A 246 -9.37 -3.96 -1.34
C TRP A 246 -10.64 -3.12 -1.38
N LEU A 247 -11.30 -2.96 -2.52
CA LEU A 247 -12.53 -2.18 -2.63
C LEU A 247 -13.79 -3.06 -2.61
N GLY A 248 -13.63 -4.38 -2.71
CA GLY A 248 -14.71 -5.35 -2.55
C GLY A 248 -15.05 -5.69 -1.10
N GLN A 249 -15.89 -6.71 -0.95
CA GLN A 249 -16.50 -7.15 0.32
C GLN A 249 -15.49 -7.62 1.38
N ASP A 250 -14.42 -8.29 0.95
CA ASP A 250 -13.36 -8.74 1.86
C ASP A 250 -12.36 -7.61 2.22
N GLY A 251 -12.53 -6.41 1.68
CA GLY A 251 -11.68 -5.24 1.93
C GLY A 251 -12.43 -4.10 2.63
N TYR A 252 -12.31 -2.91 2.06
CA TYR A 252 -12.92 -1.66 2.52
C TYR A 252 -14.37 -1.49 2.08
N GLY A 253 -14.94 -2.38 1.25
CA GLY A 253 -16.31 -2.27 0.73
C GLY A 253 -17.36 -1.96 1.81
N PRO A 254 -17.47 -2.75 2.90
CA PRO A 254 -18.43 -2.50 3.98
C PRO A 254 -18.22 -1.17 4.72
N PHE A 255 -16.96 -0.74 4.83
CA PHE A 255 -16.61 0.55 5.43
C PHE A 255 -17.04 1.72 4.54
N LEU A 256 -16.76 1.64 3.24
CA LEU A 256 -17.17 2.64 2.27
C LEU A 256 -18.70 2.75 2.19
N GLU A 257 -19.41 1.62 2.28
CA GLU A 257 -20.87 1.59 2.37
C GLU A 257 -21.38 2.29 3.63
N THR A 258 -20.78 1.99 4.79
CA THR A 258 -21.14 2.61 6.07
C THR A 258 -20.96 4.13 6.02
N LEU A 259 -19.84 4.61 5.46
CA LEU A 259 -19.60 6.05 5.32
C LEU A 259 -20.62 6.73 4.39
N ARG A 260 -20.92 6.14 3.23
CA ARG A 260 -21.95 6.66 2.30
C ARG A 260 -23.33 6.72 2.94
N GLY A 261 -23.69 5.71 3.74
CA GLY A 261 -24.96 5.67 4.47
C GLY A 261 -25.04 6.68 5.62
N GLY A 262 -23.91 7.06 6.20
CA GLY A 262 -23.80 8.10 7.21
C GLY A 262 -24.04 9.52 6.65
N GLU A 263 -23.51 9.80 5.46
CA GLU A 263 -23.70 11.11 4.79
C GLU A 263 -25.14 11.36 4.34
N GLN A 264 -25.92 10.33 4.06
CA GLN A 264 -27.34 10.50 3.69
C GLN A 264 -28.27 10.80 4.88
N ASN A 265 -27.77 10.66 6.12
CA ASN A 265 -28.55 10.84 7.35
C ASN A 265 -28.12 12.05 8.21
N GLY A 266 -27.19 12.89 7.72
CA GLY A 266 -26.75 14.14 8.35
C GLY A 266 -27.22 15.38 7.59
#